data_AF-A0A7X7YGQ8-F1
#
_entry.id   AF-A0A7X7YGQ8-F1
#
_cell.length_a   1.000
_cell.length_b   1.000
_cell.length_c   1.000
_cell.angle_alpha   90.00
_cell.angle_beta   90.00
_cell.angle_gamma   90.00
#
_symmetry.space_group_name_H-M   'P 1'
#
loop_
_entity.id
_entity.type
_entity.pdbx_description
1 polymer ?
#
loop_
_entity_poly.entity_id
_entity_poly.type
_entity_poly.pdbx_seq_one_letter_code
_entity_poly.pdbx_strand_id
1 'polypeptide(L)'
;MSVRHLADDELDLVLGGEPLAAEREAHLRDCIVCRRRRDAFLGVVAEARAEDPDEATRARVREAALAAWQSRPVVHWWRWAAAAVAVAVLGLVPLLHNRTVPLQIIDTEAVMAEVDAALARDPLAAFASEDVVDEIVPVGESTGEGSAS
;
A
#
# COMPACT_ATOMS: atom_id res chain seq x y z
N MET A 1 -30.83 -33.59 -2.33
CA MET A 1 -29.63 -33.72 -1.48
C MET A 1 -28.40 -33.47 -2.34
N SER A 2 -27.57 -32.49 -1.99
CA SER A 2 -26.30 -32.25 -2.69
C SER A 2 -25.36 -33.43 -2.45
N VAL A 3 -24.75 -33.93 -3.52
CA VAL A 3 -23.77 -35.02 -3.50
C VAL A 3 -22.39 -34.52 -3.06
N ARG A 4 -22.17 -33.20 -3.06
CA ARG A 4 -20.89 -32.59 -2.72
C ARG A 4 -20.80 -32.33 -1.21
N HIS A 5 -19.70 -32.80 -0.60
CA HIS A 5 -19.35 -32.50 0.80
C HIS A 5 -19.12 -31.00 1.03
N LEU A 6 -19.18 -30.59 2.30
CA LEU A 6 -18.74 -29.26 2.71
C LEU A 6 -17.27 -29.08 2.40
N ALA A 7 -16.93 -27.93 1.83
CA ALA A 7 -15.56 -27.49 1.70
C ALA A 7 -15.01 -27.09 3.08
N ASP A 8 -13.70 -26.93 3.17
CA ASP A 8 -13.01 -26.74 4.45
C ASP A 8 -13.36 -25.38 5.07
N ASP A 9 -13.46 -24.34 4.26
CA ASP A 9 -13.94 -23.02 4.63
C ASP A 9 -15.38 -23.03 5.20
N GLU A 10 -16.28 -23.80 4.57
CA GLU A 10 -17.64 -23.98 5.09
C GLU A 10 -17.64 -24.73 6.43
N LEU A 11 -16.72 -25.69 6.63
CA LEU A 11 -16.58 -26.38 7.90
C LEU A 11 -16.00 -25.46 8.98
N ASP A 12 -15.04 -24.61 8.63
CA ASP A 12 -14.43 -23.62 9.52
C ASP A 12 -15.46 -22.63 10.06
N LEU A 13 -16.42 -22.19 9.23
CA LEU A 13 -17.55 -21.37 9.69
C LEU A 13 -18.32 -22.05 10.83
N VAL A 14 -18.69 -23.33 10.65
CA VAL A 14 -19.42 -24.10 11.66
C VAL A 14 -18.59 -24.25 12.95
N LEU A 15 -17.29 -24.50 12.81
CA LEU A 15 -16.38 -24.67 13.95
C LEU A 15 -16.16 -23.35 14.71
N GLY A 16 -16.21 -22.22 14.01
CA GLY A 16 -16.19 -20.88 14.58
C GLY A 16 -17.52 -20.45 15.21
N GLY A 17 -18.59 -21.23 15.05
CA GLY A 17 -19.94 -20.88 15.51
C GLY A 17 -20.71 -19.96 14.56
N GLU A 18 -20.20 -19.74 13.35
CA GLU A 18 -20.86 -18.95 12.31
C GLU A 18 -21.93 -19.79 11.58
N PRO A 19 -23.05 -19.18 11.19
CA PRO A 19 -24.13 -19.89 10.53
C PRO A 19 -23.78 -20.25 9.09
N LEU A 20 -24.25 -21.43 8.65
CA LEU A 20 -24.23 -21.84 7.24
C LEU A 20 -25.52 -21.49 6.53
N ALA A 21 -25.48 -21.46 5.20
CA ALA A 21 -26.70 -21.47 4.39
C ALA A 21 -27.56 -22.69 4.73
N ALA A 22 -28.89 -22.53 4.78
CA ALA A 22 -29.82 -23.57 5.25
C ALA A 22 -29.67 -24.92 4.55
N GLU A 23 -29.40 -24.92 3.24
CA GLU A 23 -29.17 -26.15 2.47
C GLU A 23 -27.90 -26.89 2.89
N ARG A 24 -26.84 -26.13 3.22
CA ARG A 24 -25.55 -26.66 3.69
C ARG A 24 -25.65 -27.17 5.11
N GLU A 25 -26.42 -26.50 5.97
CA GLU A 25 -26.70 -26.97 7.32
C GLU A 25 -27.54 -28.27 7.31
N ALA A 26 -28.55 -28.35 6.44
CA ALA A 26 -29.29 -29.59 6.22
C ALA A 26 -28.35 -30.71 5.73
N HIS A 27 -27.46 -30.41 4.78
CA HIS A 27 -26.44 -31.37 4.34
C HIS A 27 -25.52 -31.81 5.49
N LEU A 28 -25.06 -30.90 6.35
CA LEU A 28 -24.24 -31.26 7.52
C LEU A 28 -24.99 -32.21 8.45
N ARG A 29 -26.28 -31.96 8.69
CA ARG A 29 -27.12 -32.83 9.53
C ARG A 29 -27.28 -34.22 8.94
N ASP A 30 -27.34 -34.36 7.62
CA ASP A 30 -27.64 -35.64 6.96
C ASP A 30 -26.38 -36.41 6.52
N CYS A 31 -25.29 -35.72 6.15
CA CYS A 31 -24.08 -36.32 5.62
C CYS A 31 -23.14 -36.83 6.72
N ILE A 32 -23.00 -38.16 6.83
CA ILE A 32 -22.13 -38.81 7.83
C ILE A 32 -20.65 -38.39 7.73
N VAL A 33 -20.14 -38.14 6.53
CA VAL A 33 -18.75 -37.75 6.30
C VAL A 33 -18.50 -36.36 6.91
N CYS A 34 -19.36 -35.40 6.59
CA CYS A 34 -19.25 -34.04 7.13
C CYS A 34 -19.41 -34.01 8.65
N ARG A 35 -20.33 -34.79 9.22
CA ARG A 35 -20.46 -34.92 10.68
C ARG A 35 -19.19 -35.49 11.33
N ARG A 36 -18.65 -36.59 10.78
CA ARG A 36 -17.43 -37.20 11.31
C ARG A 36 -16.24 -36.23 11.27
N ARG A 37 -16.10 -35.44 10.21
CA ARG A 37 -15.05 -34.43 10.11
C ARG A 37 -15.18 -33.35 11.20
N ARG A 38 -16.39 -32.81 11.37
CA ARG A 38 -16.69 -31.85 12.45
C ARG A 38 -16.39 -32.44 13.82
N ASP A 39 -16.92 -33.63 14.09
CA ASP A 39 -16.83 -34.26 15.40
C ASP A 39 -15.38 -34.67 15.74
N ALA A 40 -14.59 -35.09 14.73
CA ALA A 40 -13.17 -35.35 14.90
C ALA A 40 -12.40 -34.09 15.31
N PHE A 41 -12.65 -32.96 14.64
CA PHE A 41 -12.04 -31.68 15.01
C PHE A 41 -12.43 -31.26 16.42
N LEU A 42 -13.73 -31.31 16.75
CA LEU A 42 -14.21 -30.97 18.08
C LEU A 42 -13.63 -31.89 19.16
N GLY A 43 -13.40 -33.16 18.85
CA GLY A 43 -12.71 -34.11 19.73
C GLY A 43 -11.28 -33.68 20.04
N VAL A 44 -10.50 -33.30 19.03
CA VAL A 44 -9.12 -32.81 19.21
C VAL A 44 -9.10 -31.51 20.03
N VAL A 45 -10.03 -30.59 19.77
CA VAL A 45 -10.14 -29.35 20.55
C VAL A 45 -10.50 -29.62 22.00
N ALA A 46 -11.41 -30.56 22.25
CA ALA A 46 -11.81 -30.96 23.59
C ALA A 46 -10.63 -31.60 24.35
N GLU A 47 -9.86 -32.46 23.70
CA GLU A 47 -8.65 -33.07 24.27
C GLU A 47 -7.59 -32.00 24.59
N ALA A 48 -7.30 -31.10 23.65
CA ALA A 48 -6.37 -29.99 23.86
C ALA A 48 -6.81 -29.04 24.98
N ARG A 49 -8.13 -28.91 25.24
CA ARG A 49 -8.67 -28.11 26.33
C ARG A 49 -8.68 -28.85 27.68
N ALA A 50 -8.78 -30.17 27.66
CA ALA A 50 -8.80 -31.01 28.86
C ALA A 50 -7.42 -31.08 29.52
N GLU A 51 -6.36 -30.97 28.73
CA GLU A 51 -4.99 -30.81 29.22
C GLU A 51 -4.84 -29.38 29.79
N ASP A 52 -5.07 -29.21 31.09
CA ASP A 52 -4.76 -27.94 31.77
C ASP A 52 -3.25 -27.72 31.71
N PRO A 53 -2.74 -26.68 31.04
CA PRO A 53 -1.31 -26.42 31.03
C PRO A 53 -0.79 -26.29 32.45
N ASP A 54 0.35 -26.92 32.72
CA ASP A 54 1.01 -26.82 34.02
C ASP A 54 1.27 -25.35 34.41
N GLU A 55 1.40 -25.10 35.71
CA GLU A 55 1.58 -23.73 36.24
C GLU A 55 2.81 -23.05 35.62
N ALA A 56 3.86 -23.82 35.33
CA ALA A 56 5.08 -23.33 34.69
C ALA A 56 4.84 -22.83 33.25
N THR A 57 4.01 -23.53 32.47
CA THR A 57 3.64 -23.12 31.11
C THR A 57 2.72 -21.91 31.14
N ARG A 58 1.76 -21.88 32.07
CA ARG A 58 0.90 -20.70 32.27
C ARG A 58 1.71 -19.46 32.64
N ALA A 59 2.70 -19.60 33.53
CA ALA A 59 3.60 -18.51 33.89
C ALA A 59 4.41 -17.99 32.68
N ARG A 60 5.02 -18.90 31.89
CA ARG A 60 5.78 -18.54 30.68
C ARG A 60 4.94 -17.80 29.65
N VAL A 61 3.73 -18.27 29.38
CA VAL A 61 2.80 -17.62 28.43
C VAL A 61 2.42 -16.23 28.93
N ARG A 62 2.15 -16.08 30.24
CA ARG A 62 1.84 -14.79 30.84
C ARG A 62 2.99 -13.80 30.73
N GLU A 63 4.21 -14.21 31.05
CA GLU A 63 5.41 -13.36 30.94
C GLU A 63 5.65 -12.94 29.49
N ALA A 64 5.53 -13.86 28.53
CA ALA A 64 5.66 -13.55 27.10
C ALA A 64 4.60 -12.56 26.61
N ALA A 65 3.34 -12.73 27.04
CA ALA A 65 2.26 -11.81 26.69
C ALA A 65 2.50 -10.40 27.27
N LEU A 66 2.96 -10.31 28.53
CA LEU A 66 3.30 -9.04 29.16
C LEU A 66 4.48 -8.35 28.46
N ALA A 67 5.53 -9.10 28.11
CA ALA A 67 6.67 -8.58 27.38
C ALA A 67 6.27 -8.02 26.01
N ALA A 68 5.46 -8.78 25.25
CA ALA A 68 4.93 -8.34 23.97
C ALA A 68 4.09 -7.06 24.10
N TRP A 69 3.25 -6.96 25.14
CA TRP A 69 2.39 -5.80 25.36
C TRP A 69 3.18 -4.55 25.78
N GLN A 70 4.21 -4.69 26.61
CA GLN A 70 5.10 -3.60 27.01
C GLN A 70 6.03 -3.14 25.89
N SER A 71 6.35 -4.03 24.95
CA SER A 71 7.20 -3.73 23.81
C SER A 71 6.53 -2.96 22.68
N ARG A 72 5.29 -2.43 22.86
CA ARG A 72 4.69 -1.53 21.86
C ARG A 72 5.63 -0.34 21.66
N PRO A 73 6.30 -0.22 20.50
CA PRO A 73 7.19 0.90 20.27
C PRO A 73 6.32 2.16 20.26
N VAL A 74 6.74 3.18 21.00
CA VAL A 74 6.14 4.52 20.91
C VAL A 74 6.46 5.02 19.50
N VAL A 75 5.58 4.70 18.56
CA VAL A 75 5.79 4.87 17.13
C VAL A 75 5.97 6.36 16.85
N HIS A 76 7.17 6.74 16.37
CA HIS A 76 7.64 7.82 15.47
C HIS A 76 6.71 8.97 14.98
N TRP A 77 5.45 9.07 15.39
CA TRP A 77 4.47 10.10 15.01
C TRP A 77 4.95 11.53 15.30
N TRP A 78 5.80 11.70 16.32
CA TRP A 78 6.45 12.97 16.64
C TRP A 78 7.38 13.49 15.55
N ARG A 79 8.02 12.61 14.75
CA ARG A 79 8.90 13.05 13.65
C ARG A 79 8.09 13.58 12.46
N TRP A 80 6.87 13.08 12.26
CA TRP A 80 5.92 13.64 11.29
C TRP A 80 5.31 14.96 11.78
N ALA A 81 5.04 15.08 13.09
CA ALA A 81 4.59 16.35 13.68
C ALA A 81 5.64 17.47 13.52
N ALA A 82 6.92 17.17 13.74
CA ALA A 82 8.00 18.13 13.53
C ALA A 82 8.15 18.56 12.06
N ALA A 83 7.99 17.62 11.11
CA ALA A 83 8.03 17.92 9.68
C ALA A 83 6.87 18.85 9.25
N ALA A 84 5.66 18.62 9.75
CA ALA A 84 4.50 19.45 9.44
C ALA A 84 4.68 20.91 9.93
N VAL A 85 5.26 21.10 11.12
CA VAL A 85 5.57 22.44 11.65
C VAL A 85 6.61 23.15 10.79
N ALA A 86 7.67 22.46 10.34
CA ALA A 86 8.69 23.06 9.49
C ALA A 86 8.14 23.54 8.14
N VAL A 87 7.25 22.75 7.52
CA VAL A 87 6.57 23.12 6.26
C VAL A 87 5.65 24.33 6.47
N ALA A 88 4.88 24.34 7.56
CA ALA A 88 4.01 25.46 7.89
C ALA A 88 4.80 26.77 8.10
N VAL A 89 5.94 26.72 8.79
CA VAL A 89 6.82 27.87 8.98
C VAL A 89 7.40 28.34 7.64
N LEU A 90 7.93 27.43 6.81
CA LEU A 90 8.49 27.78 5.50
C LEU A 90 7.44 28.39 4.55
N GLY A 91 6.18 27.97 4.64
CA GLY A 91 5.09 28.58 3.86
C GLY A 91 4.61 29.95 4.37
N LEU A 92 4.61 30.15 5.70
CA LEU A 92 4.13 31.40 6.32
C LEU A 92 5.16 32.54 6.30
N VAL A 93 6.45 32.23 6.36
CA VAL A 93 7.55 33.21 6.35
C VAL A 93 7.53 34.15 5.14
N PRO A 94 7.42 33.67 3.87
CA PRO A 94 7.36 34.55 2.72
C PRO A 94 6.07 35.37 2.68
N LEU A 95 4.94 34.84 3.18
CA LEU A 95 3.67 35.57 3.22
C LEU A 95 3.74 36.78 4.19
N LEU A 96 4.49 36.64 5.28
CA LEU A 96 4.76 37.72 6.23
C LEU A 96 5.77 38.75 5.70
N HIS A 97 6.77 38.31 4.93
CA HIS A 97 7.75 39.19 4.29
C HIS A 97 7.20 39.94 3.06
N ASN A 98 6.20 39.39 2.36
CA ASN A 98 5.65 39.98 1.14
C ASN A 98 4.82 41.25 1.38
N ARG A 99 4.60 41.66 2.64
CA ARG A 99 3.93 42.94 2.94
C ARG A 99 4.83 44.17 2.80
N THR A 100 6.15 43.99 2.66
CA THR A 100 7.12 45.11 2.63
C THR A 100 7.79 45.34 1.29
N VAL A 101 7.55 44.49 0.28
CA VAL A 101 8.18 44.62 -1.04
C VAL A 101 7.15 45.12 -2.06
N PRO A 102 7.27 46.35 -2.59
CA PRO A 102 6.42 46.79 -3.69
C PRO A 102 6.74 45.95 -4.94
N LEU A 103 5.69 45.41 -5.57
CA LEU A 103 5.76 44.69 -6.85
C LEU A 103 6.43 45.59 -7.90
N GLN A 104 7.69 45.31 -8.24
CA GLN A 104 8.31 45.82 -9.45
C GLN A 104 7.66 45.09 -10.62
N ILE A 105 6.79 45.80 -11.34
CA ILE A 105 6.21 45.34 -12.60
C ILE A 105 7.36 45.19 -13.58
N ILE A 106 7.69 43.95 -13.95
CA ILE A 106 8.70 43.66 -14.96
C ILE A 106 8.18 44.23 -16.28
N ASP A 107 8.92 45.18 -16.85
CA ASP A 107 8.59 45.75 -18.15
C ASP A 107 8.89 44.73 -19.24
N THR A 108 7.86 43.98 -19.62
CA THR A 108 7.92 42.92 -20.63
C THR A 108 8.42 43.43 -21.97
N GLU A 109 8.20 44.71 -22.33
CA GLU A 109 8.70 45.25 -23.60
C GLU A 109 10.23 45.39 -23.59
N ALA A 110 10.80 45.83 -22.47
CA ALA A 110 12.26 45.94 -22.32
C ALA A 110 12.94 44.57 -22.38
N VAL A 111 12.32 43.53 -21.81
CA VAL A 111 12.86 42.16 -21.85
C VAL A 111 12.81 41.59 -23.25
N MET A 112 11.70 41.77 -23.98
CA MET A 112 11.59 41.27 -25.36
C MET A 112 12.59 41.98 -26.29
N ALA A 113 12.83 43.28 -26.11
CA ALA A 113 13.83 44.01 -26.88
C ALA A 113 15.26 43.52 -26.64
N GLU A 114 15.61 43.17 -25.39
CA GLU A 114 16.94 42.64 -25.07
C GLU A 114 17.11 41.21 -25.62
N VAL A 115 16.07 40.37 -25.57
CA VAL A 115 16.10 39.02 -26.14
C VAL A 115 16.28 39.05 -27.65
N ASP A 116 15.57 39.93 -28.35
CA ASP A 116 15.74 40.12 -29.80
C ASP A 116 17.17 40.61 -30.12
N ALA A 117 17.70 41.55 -29.33
CA ALA A 117 19.05 42.05 -29.49
C ALA A 117 20.12 40.97 -29.23
N ALA A 118 19.86 40.04 -28.30
CA ALA A 118 20.73 38.91 -28.01
C ALA A 118 20.69 37.85 -29.11
N LEU A 119 19.50 37.50 -29.62
CA LEU A 119 19.32 36.56 -30.72
C LEU A 119 19.91 37.07 -32.04
N ALA A 120 19.83 38.38 -32.29
CA ALA A 120 20.48 39.01 -33.44
C ALA A 120 22.02 38.98 -33.36
N ARG A 121 22.57 38.97 -32.13
CA ARG A 121 24.02 38.92 -31.90
C ARG A 121 24.59 37.50 -32.09
N ASP A 122 23.82 36.47 -31.78
CA ASP A 122 24.22 35.07 -31.97
C ASP A 122 23.00 34.19 -32.34
N PRO A 123 22.75 33.95 -33.63
CA PRO A 123 21.59 33.18 -34.08
C PRO A 123 21.71 31.68 -33.81
N LEU A 124 22.90 31.16 -33.46
CA LEU A 124 23.15 29.72 -33.27
C LEU A 124 23.16 29.28 -31.80
N ALA A 125 23.25 30.20 -30.85
CA ALA A 125 23.06 29.89 -29.42
C ALA A 125 21.64 29.39 -29.09
N ALA A 126 20.65 29.64 -29.95
CA ALA A 126 19.30 29.11 -29.80
C ALA A 126 19.15 27.63 -30.22
N PHE A 127 20.12 27.05 -30.94
CA PHE A 127 20.02 25.69 -31.49
C PHE A 127 21.19 24.76 -31.16
N ALA A 128 22.12 25.15 -30.29
CA ALA A 128 23.25 24.30 -29.90
C ALA A 128 23.28 24.05 -28.38
N SER A 129 22.54 23.05 -27.90
CA SER A 129 23.05 22.24 -26.79
C SER A 129 24.02 21.23 -27.40
N GLU A 130 25.32 21.34 -27.11
CA GLU A 130 26.39 20.47 -27.65
C GLU A 130 26.23 18.96 -27.29
N ASP A 131 25.18 18.56 -26.58
CA ASP A 131 24.98 17.19 -26.08
C ASP A 131 24.00 16.29 -26.89
N VAL A 132 23.46 16.71 -28.06
CA VAL A 132 22.38 15.95 -28.74
C VAL A 132 22.76 15.29 -30.08
N VAL A 133 23.98 15.49 -30.62
CA VAL A 133 24.29 15.01 -31.99
C VAL A 133 25.04 13.66 -32.06
N ASP A 134 25.44 13.04 -30.94
CA ASP A 134 26.23 11.80 -30.98
C ASP A 134 25.50 10.51 -30.54
N GLU A 135 24.17 10.54 -30.44
CA GLU A 135 23.39 9.34 -30.14
C GLU A 135 22.10 9.31 -30.98
N ILE A 136 22.11 8.53 -32.06
CA ILE A 136 21.04 7.67 -32.62
C ILE A 136 21.26 7.47 -34.14
N VAL A 137 22.11 6.50 -34.49
CA VAL A 137 21.93 5.51 -35.57
C VAL A 137 22.71 4.28 -35.09
N PRO A 138 22.15 3.05 -34.95
CA PRO A 138 21.53 2.30 -36.05
C PRO A 138 20.42 1.25 -35.72
N VAL A 139 19.70 0.81 -36.78
CA VAL A 139 19.21 -0.58 -37.10
C VAL A 139 18.26 -1.25 -36.08
N GLY A 140 17.12 -1.87 -36.41
CA GLY A 140 16.48 -2.33 -37.64
C GLY A 140 15.43 -3.39 -37.25
N GLU A 141 14.36 -3.51 -38.04
CA GLU A 141 13.53 -4.72 -38.28
C GLU A 141 12.84 -5.46 -37.10
N SER A 142 11.50 -5.46 -37.06
CA SER A 142 10.68 -6.65 -37.39
C SER A 142 9.16 -6.47 -37.12
N THR A 143 8.38 -6.81 -38.15
CA THR A 143 7.07 -7.53 -38.17
C THR A 143 5.81 -7.05 -37.42
N GLY A 144 4.68 -7.03 -38.16
CA GLY A 144 3.35 -7.23 -37.58
C GLY A 144 2.14 -6.80 -38.43
N GLU A 145 1.90 -7.50 -39.54
CA GLU A 145 0.59 -7.84 -40.14
C GLU A 145 -0.61 -6.86 -40.04
N GLY A 146 -0.92 -6.20 -41.17
CA GLY A 146 -2.22 -5.64 -41.48
C GLY A 146 -2.88 -6.41 -42.62
N SER A 147 -3.86 -7.24 -42.28
CA SER A 147 -4.75 -7.95 -43.20
C SER A 147 -5.85 -7.00 -43.71
N ALA A 148 -5.95 -6.78 -45.03
CA ALA A 148 -7.20 -6.45 -45.72
C ALA A 148 -7.04 -6.47 -47.25
N SER A 149 -7.84 -7.34 -47.88
CA SER A 149 -8.24 -7.42 -49.31
C SER A 149 -7.42 -8.34 -50.23
#